data_AF-A0A3M1VI93-F1
#
_entry.id   AF-A0A3M1VI93-F1
#
_cell.length_a   1.000
_cell.length_b   1.000
_cell.length_c   1.000
_cell.angle_alpha   90.00
_cell.angle_beta   90.00
_cell.angle_gamma   90.00
#
_symmetry.space_group_name_H-M   'P 1'
#
loop_
_entity.id
_entity.type
_entity.pdbx_description
1 polymer ?
#
loop_
_entity_poly.entity_id
_entity_poly.type
_entity_poly.pdbx_seq_one_letter_code
_entity_poly.pdbx_strand_id
1 'polypeptide(L)'
;MNAISNCNNWIEVLGLHDSALADGVRSDVLSKIEAGEFTADEVEYVRKVSLRPLKGRLEVRGRDLELLRRISKLSEVDLRPAVITSHRKILGPFIVAAKRLFYPILKVFLKDFIRQQKDFNAAVTTMLVRLANGEKPGSENSHTNSSG
;
A
#
# COMPACT_ATOMS: atom_id res chain seq x y z
N MET A 1 -0.93 -8.25 -37.57
CA MET A 1 -0.81 -8.89 -36.25
C MET A 1 0.56 -9.56 -36.17
N ASN A 2 1.57 -8.92 -35.56
CA ASN A 2 2.88 -9.51 -35.19
C ASN A 2 3.75 -8.45 -34.49
N ALA A 3 3.40 -8.05 -33.26
CA ALA A 3 4.18 -7.06 -32.50
C ALA A 3 4.30 -7.38 -30.99
N ILE A 4 4.23 -8.67 -30.60
CA ILE A 4 4.32 -9.09 -29.18
C ILE A 4 5.61 -9.89 -28.87
N SER A 5 6.51 -10.09 -29.85
CA SER A 5 7.62 -11.06 -29.67
C SER A 5 8.87 -10.58 -28.93
N ASN A 6 8.96 -9.36 -28.39
CA ASN A 6 10.22 -8.88 -27.75
C ASN A 6 10.00 -8.00 -26.51
N CYS A 7 9.19 -8.47 -25.55
CA CYS A 7 9.26 -7.95 -24.18
C CYS A 7 10.13 -8.91 -23.35
N ASN A 8 11.44 -8.68 -23.38
CA ASN A 8 12.40 -9.37 -22.50
C ASN A 8 11.96 -9.21 -21.03
N ASN A 9 12.08 -10.32 -20.27
CA ASN A 9 11.75 -10.49 -18.86
C ASN A 9 12.06 -9.27 -17.99
N TRP A 10 11.07 -8.43 -17.74
CA TRP A 10 11.19 -7.24 -16.88
C TRP A 10 10.92 -7.56 -15.41
N ILE A 11 10.32 -8.71 -15.12
CA ILE A 11 10.02 -9.14 -13.76
C ILE A 11 11.27 -9.82 -13.18
N GLU A 12 12.10 -9.00 -12.54
CA GLU A 12 13.14 -9.46 -11.62
C GLU A 12 12.58 -9.45 -10.20
N VAL A 13 12.39 -10.63 -9.62
CA VAL A 13 12.03 -10.77 -8.21
C VAL A 13 13.28 -11.20 -7.47
N LEU A 14 13.76 -10.36 -6.55
CA LEU A 14 14.97 -10.62 -5.75
C LEU A 14 16.24 -10.87 -6.60
N GLY A 15 16.32 -10.26 -7.80
CA GLY A 15 17.47 -10.40 -8.70
C GLY A 15 17.49 -11.70 -9.50
N LEU A 16 16.41 -12.48 -9.48
CA LEU A 16 16.21 -13.65 -10.33
C LEU A 16 15.06 -13.39 -11.32
N HIS A 17 15.23 -13.84 -12.56
CA HIS A 17 14.16 -13.80 -13.55
C HIS A 17 13.12 -14.88 -13.23
N ASP A 18 11.90 -14.46 -12.91
CA ASP A 18 10.78 -15.37 -12.68
C ASP A 18 9.90 -15.44 -13.95
N SER A 19 10.18 -16.44 -14.79
CA SER A 19 9.44 -16.64 -16.04
C SER A 19 8.00 -17.08 -15.81
N ALA A 20 7.72 -17.81 -14.72
CA ALA A 20 6.37 -18.29 -14.42
C ALA A 20 5.45 -17.12 -14.04
N LEU A 21 5.96 -16.18 -13.24
CA LEU A 21 5.23 -14.96 -12.91
C LEU A 21 5.03 -14.06 -14.14
N ALA A 22 6.05 -13.94 -15.00
CA ALA A 22 5.94 -13.17 -16.24
C ALA A 22 4.86 -13.73 -17.19
N ASP A 23 4.78 -15.05 -17.34
CA ASP A 23 3.78 -15.70 -18.17
C ASP A 23 2.38 -15.60 -17.55
N GLY A 24 2.25 -15.72 -16.23
CA GLY A 24 0.99 -15.51 -15.52
C GLY A 24 0.43 -14.10 -15.71
N VAL A 25 1.26 -13.07 -15.49
CA VAL A 25 0.86 -11.67 -15.71
C VAL A 25 0.47 -11.43 -17.18
N ARG A 26 1.18 -12.03 -18.13
CA ARG A 26 0.83 -11.93 -19.56
C ARG A 26 -0.55 -12.52 -19.83
N SER A 27 -0.84 -13.70 -19.29
CA SER A 27 -2.14 -14.38 -19.45
C SER A 27 -3.28 -13.54 -18.86
N ASP A 28 -3.08 -12.97 -17.67
CA ASP A 28 -4.09 -12.14 -17.00
C ASP A 28 -4.37 -10.85 -17.78
N VAL A 29 -3.33 -10.19 -18.29
CA VAL A 29 -3.50 -8.98 -19.11
C VAL A 29 -4.26 -9.29 -20.40
N LEU A 30 -3.96 -10.41 -21.08
CA LEU A 30 -4.69 -10.81 -22.28
C LEU A 30 -6.17 -11.11 -21.99
N SER A 31 -6.44 -11.87 -20.93
CA SER A 31 -7.80 -12.14 -20.44
C SER A 31 -8.60 -10.86 -20.22
N LYS A 32 -7.99 -9.84 -19.60
CA LYS A 32 -8.64 -8.56 -19.32
C LYS A 32 -8.84 -7.68 -20.56
N ILE A 33 -7.96 -7.78 -21.55
CA ILE A 33 -8.16 -7.14 -22.86
C ILE A 33 -9.33 -7.80 -23.59
N GLU A 34 -9.40 -9.13 -23.59
CA GLU A 34 -10.52 -9.88 -24.21
C GLU A 34 -11.85 -9.59 -23.54
N ALA A 35 -11.86 -9.42 -22.21
CA ALA A 35 -13.03 -9.00 -21.44
C ALA A 35 -13.42 -7.53 -21.66
N GLY A 36 -12.60 -6.73 -22.36
CA GLY A 36 -12.82 -5.30 -22.57
C GLY A 36 -12.59 -4.44 -21.32
N GLU A 37 -11.96 -4.98 -20.27
CA GLU A 37 -11.62 -4.23 -19.06
C GLU A 37 -10.44 -3.28 -19.28
N PHE A 38 -9.54 -3.62 -20.21
CA PHE A 38 -8.40 -2.79 -20.58
C PHE A 38 -8.41 -2.44 -22.07
N THR A 39 -8.15 -1.18 -22.36
CA THR A 39 -7.89 -0.72 -23.72
C THR A 39 -6.43 -0.94 -24.11
N ALA A 40 -6.16 -1.11 -25.40
CA ALA A 40 -4.78 -1.26 -25.90
C ALA A 40 -3.89 -0.05 -25.55
N ASP A 41 -4.48 1.14 -25.47
CA ASP A 41 -3.79 2.39 -25.11
C ASP A 41 -3.35 2.41 -23.64
N GLU A 42 -4.18 1.89 -22.72
CA GLU A 42 -3.82 1.77 -21.30
C GLU A 42 -2.66 0.80 -21.08
N VAL A 43 -2.65 -0.32 -21.81
CA VAL A 43 -1.56 -1.30 -21.75
C VAL A 43 -0.26 -0.69 -22.25
N GLU A 44 -0.31 0.06 -23.35
CA GLU A 44 0.86 0.75 -23.89
C GLU A 44 1.31 1.92 -23.00
N TYR A 45 0.39 2.61 -22.31
CA TYR A 45 0.72 3.61 -21.30
C TYR A 45 1.48 2.98 -20.13
N VAL A 46 0.96 1.90 -19.54
CA VAL A 46 1.59 1.20 -18.42
C VAL A 46 2.97 0.68 -18.82
N ARG A 47 3.14 0.19 -20.05
CA ARG A 47 4.43 -0.25 -20.60
C ARG A 47 5.47 0.88 -20.63
N LYS A 48 5.04 2.12 -20.87
CA LYS A 48 5.91 3.31 -20.89
C LYS A 48 6.20 3.86 -19.50
N VAL A 49 5.44 3.48 -18.48
CA VAL A 49 5.72 3.87 -17.10
C VAL A 49 7.04 3.22 -16.69
N SER A 50 8.09 4.04 -16.62
CA SER A 50 9.38 3.67 -16.06
C SER A 50 9.23 3.36 -14.58
N LEU A 51 8.85 2.13 -14.24
CA LEU A 51 8.94 1.56 -12.90
C LEU A 51 10.39 1.19 -12.60
N ARG A 52 11.33 2.13 -12.74
CA ARG A 52 12.65 1.94 -12.15
C ARG A 52 12.48 2.22 -10.66
N PRO A 53 12.36 1.21 -9.76
CA PRO A 53 12.65 1.45 -8.37
C PRO A 53 14.04 2.07 -8.34
N LEU A 54 14.18 3.20 -7.65
CA LEU A 54 15.39 4.01 -7.56
C LEU A 54 16.65 3.15 -7.69
N LYS A 55 17.40 3.31 -8.79
CA LYS A 55 18.68 2.63 -8.98
C LYS A 55 19.71 3.28 -8.04
N GLY A 56 19.77 2.80 -6.81
CA GLY A 56 20.72 3.27 -5.80
C GLY A 56 20.56 2.54 -4.47
N ARG A 57 21.58 2.62 -3.61
CA ARG A 57 21.40 2.28 -2.20
C ARG A 57 20.47 3.35 -1.61
N LEU A 58 19.33 2.91 -1.09
CA LEU A 58 18.42 3.79 -0.37
C LEU A 58 19.06 4.14 0.97
N GLU A 59 19.88 5.20 1.00
CA GLU A 59 20.39 5.76 2.25
C GLU A 59 19.27 6.56 2.92
N VAL A 60 18.41 5.87 3.66
CA VAL A 60 17.39 6.54 4.47
C VAL A 60 18.09 7.13 5.69
N ARG A 61 18.09 8.46 5.81
CA ARG A 61 18.67 9.13 6.98
C ARG A 61 17.85 8.76 8.22
N GLY A 62 18.50 8.55 9.36
CA GLY A 62 17.80 8.20 10.61
C GLY A 62 16.71 9.20 11.02
N ARG A 63 16.86 10.48 10.63
CA ARG A 63 15.81 11.51 10.83
C ARG A 63 14.53 11.20 10.05
N ASP A 64 14.65 10.69 8.82
CA ASP A 64 13.51 10.39 7.96
C ASP A 64 12.77 9.15 8.45
N LEU A 65 13.51 8.14 8.96
CA LEU A 65 12.91 6.97 9.62
C LEU A 65 12.14 7.35 10.89
N GLU A 66 12.68 8.24 11.73
CA GLU A 66 11.97 8.71 12.92
C GLU A 66 10.74 9.53 12.56
N LEU A 67 10.78 10.30 11.47
CA LEU A 67 9.62 11.05 10.97
C LEU A 67 8.54 10.10 10.43
N LEU A 68 8.92 9.07 9.67
CA LEU A 68 8.03 7.99 9.23
C LEU A 68 7.39 7.26 10.43
N ARG A 69 8.18 6.92 11.45
CA ARG A 69 7.69 6.29 12.68
C ARG A 69 6.67 7.19 13.40
N ARG A 70 6.91 8.50 13.47
CA ARG A 70 5.97 9.46 14.07
C ARG A 70 4.68 9.59 13.26
N ILE A 71 4.77 9.63 11.93
CA ILE A 71 3.58 9.66 11.06
C ILE A 71 2.76 8.38 11.23
N SER A 72 3.42 7.22 11.26
CA SER A 72 2.76 5.94 11.52
C SER A 72 2.04 5.95 12.87
N LYS A 73 2.67 6.49 13.92
CA LYS A 73 2.02 6.66 15.24
C LYS A 73 0.86 7.67 15.22
N LEU A 74 0.94 8.72 14.41
CA LEU A 74 -0.16 9.67 14.27
C LEU A 74 -1.41 9.01 13.71
N SER A 75 -1.25 8.01 12.85
CA SER A 75 -2.36 7.22 12.32
C SER A 75 -3.08 6.40 13.42
N GLU A 76 -2.42 6.15 14.56
CA GLU A 76 -3.04 5.45 15.69
C GLU A 76 -4.04 6.32 16.45
N VAL A 77 -3.87 7.65 16.38
CA VAL A 77 -4.74 8.62 17.08
C VAL A 77 -6.13 8.57 16.45
N ASP A 78 -7.11 8.12 17.25
CA ASP A 78 -8.52 8.07 16.87
C ASP A 78 -8.99 9.53 16.63
N LEU A 79 -9.06 9.94 15.35
CA LEU A 79 -9.54 11.26 14.93
C LEU A 79 -11.04 11.36 15.23
N ARG A 80 -11.37 11.60 16.50
CA ARG A 80 -12.73 11.93 16.90
C ARG A 80 -12.95 13.40 16.56
N PRO A 81 -13.92 13.74 15.68
CA PRO A 81 -14.32 15.12 15.53
C PRO A 81 -14.91 15.60 16.86
N ALA A 82 -14.21 16.51 17.54
CA ALA A 82 -14.59 17.00 18.87
C ALA A 82 -15.94 17.74 18.83
N VAL A 83 -16.30 18.33 17.68
CA VAL A 83 -17.59 19.01 17.50
C VAL A 83 -18.06 18.86 16.05
N ILE A 84 -19.20 18.18 15.84
CA ILE A 84 -19.90 18.17 14.54
C ILE A 84 -20.86 19.35 14.53
N THR A 85 -20.39 20.51 14.04
CA THR A 85 -21.25 21.69 13.83
C THR A 85 -21.73 21.75 12.38
N SER A 86 -22.94 22.26 12.17
CA SER A 86 -23.45 22.61 10.85
C SER A 86 -23.69 24.11 10.79
N HIS A 87 -23.14 24.78 9.78
CA HIS A 87 -23.28 26.22 9.56
C HIS A 87 -24.73 26.66 9.21
N ARG A 88 -25.61 25.75 8.77
CA ARG A 88 -26.95 26.12 8.25
C ARG A 88 -27.98 26.25 9.39
N LYS A 89 -28.55 27.44 9.58
CA LYS A 89 -29.42 27.76 10.74
C LYS A 89 -30.73 26.95 10.84
N ILE A 90 -31.31 26.52 9.72
CA ILE A 90 -32.64 25.83 9.71
C ILE A 90 -32.49 24.32 9.47
N LEU A 91 -31.71 23.92 8.46
CA LEU A 91 -31.44 22.51 8.16
C LEU A 91 -30.35 21.87 9.04
N GLY A 92 -29.60 22.70 9.77
CA GLY A 92 -28.45 22.27 10.54
C GLY A 92 -28.75 21.21 11.60
N PRO A 93 -29.77 21.40 12.47
CA PRO A 93 -30.11 20.42 13.49
C PRO A 93 -30.44 19.03 12.91
N PHE A 94 -31.16 18.99 11.79
CA PHE A 94 -31.49 17.73 11.09
C PHE A 94 -30.26 17.06 10.51
N ILE A 95 -29.35 17.83 9.88
CA ILE A 95 -28.11 17.29 9.32
C ILE A 95 -27.19 16.77 10.45
N VAL A 96 -27.11 17.47 11.58
CA VAL A 96 -26.32 17.03 12.75
C VAL A 96 -26.91 15.75 13.35
N ALA A 97 -28.24 15.65 13.48
CA ALA A 97 -28.91 14.44 13.95
C ALA A 97 -28.67 13.25 13.00
N ALA A 98 -28.82 13.45 11.69
CA ALA A 98 -28.55 12.41 10.70
C ALA A 98 -27.08 11.96 10.73
N LYS A 99 -26.12 12.90 10.81
CA LYS A 99 -24.70 12.57 10.96
C LYS A 99 -24.41 11.79 12.23
N ARG A 100 -25.04 12.14 13.36
CA ARG A 100 -24.90 11.41 14.63
C ARG A 100 -25.45 9.98 14.54
N LEU A 101 -26.51 9.77 13.77
CA LEU A 101 -27.08 8.44 13.54
C LEU A 101 -26.22 7.59 12.60
N PHE A 102 -25.67 8.18 11.54
CA PHE A 102 -24.82 7.48 10.57
C PHE A 102 -23.41 7.19 11.08
N TYR A 103 -22.84 8.07 11.92
CA TYR A 103 -21.46 7.94 12.40
C TYR A 103 -21.13 6.59 13.07
N PRO A 104 -21.94 6.03 13.99
CA PRO A 104 -21.65 4.72 14.58
C PRO A 104 -21.65 3.59 13.54
N ILE A 105 -22.58 3.63 12.58
CA ILE A 105 -22.66 2.63 11.50
C ILE A 105 -21.40 2.72 10.65
N LEU A 106 -21.06 3.93 10.18
CA LEU A 106 -19.84 4.16 9.40
C LEU A 106 -18.58 3.74 10.16
N LYS A 107 -18.53 4.01 11.48
CA LYS A 107 -17.41 3.62 12.33
C LYS A 107 -17.23 2.11 12.40
N VAL A 108 -18.31 1.34 12.46
CA VAL A 108 -18.23 -0.13 12.47
C VAL A 108 -17.68 -0.64 11.13
N PHE A 109 -18.20 -0.15 10.00
CA PHE A 109 -17.72 -0.53 8.67
C PHE A 109 -16.27 -0.12 8.40
N LEU A 110 -15.87 1.09 8.82
CA LEU A 110 -14.50 1.57 8.62
C LEU A 110 -13.50 1.00 9.63
N LYS A 111 -13.95 0.35 10.71
CA LYS A 111 -13.05 -0.15 11.76
C LYS A 111 -12.01 -1.11 11.19
N ASP A 112 -12.45 -2.04 10.36
CA ASP A 112 -11.56 -3.05 9.78
C ASP A 112 -10.64 -2.44 8.74
N PHE A 113 -11.14 -1.50 7.93
CA PHE A 113 -10.33 -0.76 6.97
C PHE A 113 -9.25 0.10 7.65
N ILE A 114 -9.60 0.83 8.70
CA ILE A 114 -8.66 1.62 9.50
C ILE A 114 -7.61 0.70 10.14
N ARG A 115 -8.03 -0.49 10.63
CA ARG A 115 -7.10 -1.48 11.17
C ARG A 115 -6.13 -2.00 10.11
N GLN A 116 -6.62 -2.35 8.92
CA GLN A 116 -5.78 -2.79 7.80
C GLN A 116 -4.79 -1.70 7.36
N GLN A 117 -5.21 -0.43 7.29
CA GLN A 117 -4.29 0.67 6.98
C GLN A 117 -3.22 0.86 8.05
N LYS A 118 -3.57 0.71 9.34
CA LYS A 118 -2.61 0.74 10.44
C LYS A 118 -1.60 -0.39 10.33
N ASP A 119 -2.06 -1.62 10.12
CA ASP A 119 -1.22 -2.80 9.99
C ASP A 119 -0.29 -2.69 8.76
N PHE A 120 -0.81 -2.17 7.64
CA PHE A 120 -0.02 -1.90 6.44
C PHE A 120 1.05 -0.83 6.68
N ASN A 121 0.71 0.31 7.29
CA ASN A 121 1.65 1.38 7.58
C ASN A 121 2.76 0.93 8.55
N ALA A 122 2.40 0.12 9.55
CA ALA A 122 3.36 -0.49 10.45
C ALA A 122 4.30 -1.45 9.71
N ALA A 123 3.76 -2.32 8.84
CA ALA A 123 4.55 -3.25 8.04
C ALA A 123 5.51 -2.52 7.09
N VAL A 124 5.06 -1.47 6.40
CA VAL A 124 5.90 -0.63 5.52
C VAL A 124 7.00 0.06 6.32
N THR A 125 6.69 0.62 7.48
CA THR A 125 7.70 1.29 8.32
C THR A 125 8.75 0.28 8.80
N THR A 126 8.35 -0.90 9.26
CA THR A 126 9.27 -1.97 9.66
C THR A 126 10.13 -2.44 8.48
N MET A 127 9.53 -2.62 7.30
CA MET A 127 10.26 -2.98 6.09
C MET A 127 11.31 -1.91 5.73
N LEU A 128 10.95 -0.63 5.77
CA LEU A 128 11.87 0.47 5.50
C LEU A 128 13.03 0.54 6.50
N VAL A 129 12.76 0.31 7.79
CA VAL A 129 13.79 0.24 8.82
C VAL A 129 14.73 -0.94 8.57
N ARG A 130 14.20 -2.13 8.26
CA ARG A 130 15.01 -3.32 7.94
C ARG A 130 15.91 -3.08 6.73
N LEU A 131 15.36 -2.49 5.66
CA LEU A 131 16.12 -2.14 4.47
C LEU A 131 17.21 -1.10 4.76
N ALA A 132 16.92 -0.09 5.57
CA ALA A 132 17.89 0.94 5.95
C ALA A 132 19.02 0.37 6.82
N ASN A 133 18.72 -0.60 7.69
CA ASN A 133 19.71 -1.27 8.54
C ASN A 133 20.44 -2.42 7.82
N GLY A 134 20.07 -2.77 6.58
CA GLY A 134 20.67 -3.86 5.82
C GLY A 134 20.31 -5.26 6.36
N GLU A 135 19.24 -5.40 7.14
CA GLU A 135 18.79 -6.68 7.67
C GLU A 135 18.14 -7.52 6.56
N LYS A 136 18.68 -8.72 6.32
CA LYS A 136 18.07 -9.65 5.37
C LYS A 136 16.77 -10.22 5.93
N PRO A 137 15.72 -10.41 5.11
CA PRO A 137 14.52 -11.13 5.51
C PRO A 137 14.90 -12.60 5.82
N GLY A 138 14.77 -13.01 7.09
CA GLY A 138 15.10 -14.36 7.56
C GLY A 138 16.01 -14.47 8.80
N SER A 139 16.53 -13.36 9.34
CA SER A 139 17.39 -13.38 10.54
C SER A 139 16.64 -13.52 11.88
N GLU A 140 15.32 -13.46 11.89
CA GLU A 140 14.49 -13.68 13.08
C GLU A 140 14.21 -15.18 13.25
N ASN A 141 15.16 -15.97 13.79
CA ASN A 141 14.91 -17.26 14.46
C ASN A 141 16.19 -17.89 15.06
N SER A 142 16.93 -17.15 15.91
CA SER A 142 18.08 -17.76 16.64
C SER A 142 18.29 -17.24 18.06
N HIS A 143 17.30 -16.57 18.66
CA HIS A 143 17.32 -16.21 20.08
C HIS A 143 16.08 -16.72 20.80
N THR A 144 15.91 -18.04 20.80
CA THR A 144 15.13 -18.73 21.83
C THR A 144 16.01 -19.82 22.43
N ASN A 145 16.18 -19.76 23.74
CA ASN A 145 16.76 -20.75 24.66
C ASN A 145 18.22 -20.54 25.08
N SER A 146 18.43 -19.57 25.97
CA SER A 146 19.43 -19.70 27.05
C SER A 146 18.98 -18.84 28.24
N SER A 147 18.19 -19.45 29.12
CA SER A 147 18.07 -19.10 30.54
C SER A 147 17.44 -20.31 31.21
N GLY A 148 18.32 -21.24 31.60
CA GLY A 148 18.10 -22.09 32.76
C GLY A 148 18.53 -21.37 34.02
#